data_AF-A0A8J7K450-F1
#
_entry.id   AF-A0A8J7K450-F1
#
_cell.length_a   1.000
_cell.length_b   1.000
_cell.length_c   1.000
_cell.angle_alpha   90.00
_cell.angle_beta   90.00
_cell.angle_gamma   90.00
#
_symmetry.space_group_name_H-M   'P 1'
#
loop_
_entity.id
_entity.type
_entity.pdbx_description
1 polymer ?
#
loop_
_entity_poly.entity_id
_entity_poly.type
_entity_poly.pdbx_seq_one_letter_code
_entity_poly.pdbx_strand_id
1 'polypeptide(L)' 'MLKYYKDFFSNYENASLIQTLILLAFIIFFVALFYIVWKKPKGYYKEQESAALDIDVEEEENEKNTIK' A
#
# COMPACT_ATOMS: atom_id res chain seq x y z
N MET A 1 1.72 25.97 15.07
CA MET A 1 1.68 24.94 14.01
C MET A 1 2.27 25.45 12.70
N LEU A 2 1.65 26.40 11.98
CA LEU A 2 2.21 26.93 10.71
C LEU A 2 3.63 27.54 10.81
N LYS A 3 3.94 28.22 11.93
CA LYS A 3 5.25 28.85 12.13
C LYS A 3 6.41 27.84 12.11
N TYR A 4 6.19 26.66 12.72
CA TYR A 4 7.18 25.58 12.73
C TYR A 4 7.40 24.96 11.35
N TYR A 5 6.34 24.80 10.54
CA TYR A 5 6.49 24.35 9.14
C TYR A 5 7.30 25.36 8.33
N LYS A 6 6.99 26.65 8.45
CA LYS A 6 7.73 27.71 7.75
C LYS A 6 9.21 27.71 8.13
N ASP A 7 9.54 27.56 9.42
CA ASP A 7 10.94 27.51 9.87
C ASP A 7 11.65 26.23 9.37
N PHE A 8 10.96 25.10 9.30
CA PHE A 8 11.50 23.85 8.75
C PHE A 8 11.78 23.95 7.24
N PHE A 9 10.88 24.58 6.48
CA PHE A 9 11.07 24.84 5.05
C PHE A 9 12.05 25.98 4.77
N SER A 10 12.33 26.86 5.73
CA SER A 10 13.25 27.99 5.53
C SER A 10 14.71 27.64 5.83
N ASN A 11 14.99 26.56 6.56
CA ASN A 11 16.34 26.06 6.83
C ASN A 11 16.85 25.22 5.65
N TYR A 12 17.20 25.89 4.55
CA TYR A 12 17.61 25.27 3.29
C TYR A 12 19.05 24.73 3.28
N GLU A 13 19.85 25.00 4.31
CA GLU A 13 21.29 24.69 4.31
C GLU A 13 21.57 23.21 4.03
N ASN A 14 20.74 22.32 4.59
CA ASN A 14 20.82 20.87 4.36
C ASN A 14 19.67 20.33 3.50
N ALA A 15 18.83 21.19 2.91
CA ALA A 15 17.64 20.75 2.17
C ALA A 15 17.99 19.84 1.01
N SER A 16 19.09 20.12 0.28
CA SER A 16 19.56 19.25 -0.80
C SER A 16 19.99 17.87 -0.30
N LEU A 17 20.60 17.80 0.89
CA LEU A 17 21.07 16.55 1.48
C LEU A 17 19.88 15.72 2.00
N ILE A 18 18.95 16.38 2.70
CA ILE A 18 17.69 15.77 3.18
C ILE A 18 16.86 15.27 1.99
N GLN A 19 16.72 16.06 0.93
CA GLN A 19 16.02 15.67 -0.29
C GLN A 19 16.65 14.41 -0.91
N THR A 20 17.99 14.37 -0.98
CA THR A 20 18.72 13.21 -1.51
C THR A 20 18.50 11.97 -0.63
N LEU A 21 18.51 12.12 0.69
CA LEU A 21 18.23 11.03 1.63
C LEU A 21 16.80 10.50 1.51
N ILE A 22 15.82 11.39 1.38
CA ILE A 22 14.41 11.01 1.14
C ILE A 22 14.26 10.24 -0.17
N LEU A 23 14.89 10.71 -1.24
CA LEU A 23 14.85 10.03 -2.54
C LEU A 23 15.47 8.63 -2.43
N LEU A 24 16.63 8.52 -1.77
CA LEU A 24 17.30 7.24 -1.55
C LEU A 24 16.46 6.30 -0.69
N ALA A 25 15.87 6.79 0.39
CA ALA A 25 15.00 6.02 1.26
C ALA A 25 13.76 5.51 0.51
N PHE A 26 13.17 6.33 -0.36
CA PHE A 26 12.02 5.93 -1.19
C PHE A 26 12.37 4.79 -2.15
N ILE A 27 13.55 4.87 -2.79
CA ILE A 27 14.02 3.80 -3.68
C ILE A 27 14.25 2.50 -2.89
N ILE A 28 14.91 2.57 -1.74
CA ILE A 28 15.15 1.40 -0.87
C ILE A 28 13.82 0.77 -0.42
N PHE A 29 12.87 1.61 -0.02
CA PHE A 29 11.52 1.15 0.36
C PHE A 29 10.85 0.39 -0.78
N PHE A 30 10.96 0.90 -2.01
CA PHE A 30 10.37 0.26 -3.18
C PHE A 30 11.03 -1.09 -3.50
N VAL A 31 12.37 -1.15 -3.42
CA VAL A 31 13.12 -2.41 -3.61
C VAL A 31 12.77 -3.42 -2.52
N ALA A 32 12.63 -2.98 -1.26
CA ALA A 32 12.23 -3.83 -0.16
C ALA A 32 10.82 -4.41 -0.37
N LEU A 33 9.85 -3.57 -0.77
CA LEU A 33 8.51 -4.03 -1.13
C LEU A 33 8.55 -5.03 -2.28
N PHE A 34 9.29 -4.72 -3.34
CA PHE A 34 9.42 -5.61 -4.48
C PHE A 34 10.00 -6.97 -4.07
N TYR A 35 11.03 -6.99 -3.23
CA TYR A 35 11.61 -8.22 -2.70
C TYR A 35 10.61 -9.00 -1.84
N ILE A 36 9.83 -8.33 -0.99
CA ILE A 36 8.79 -8.96 -0.17
C ILE A 36 7.72 -9.62 -1.05
N VAL A 37 7.26 -8.92 -2.08
CA VAL A 37 6.25 -9.41 -3.01
C VAL A 37 6.81 -10.55 -3.87
N TRP A 38 8.03 -10.41 -4.38
CA TRP A 38 8.65 -11.44 -5.22
C TRP A 38 8.97 -12.72 -4.43
N LYS A 39 9.28 -12.61 -3.13
CA LYS A 39 9.47 -13.78 -2.27
C LYS A 39 8.16 -14.57 -2.04
N LYS A 40 6.99 -14.02 -2.36
CA LYS A 40 5.73 -14.77 -2.25
C LYS A 40 5.73 -15.95 -3.24
N PRO A 41 5.39 -17.18 -2.79
CA PRO A 41 5.33 -18.33 -3.66
C PRO A 41 4.23 -18.18 -4.72
N LYS A 42 4.41 -18.85 -5.86
CA LYS A 42 3.40 -18.88 -6.92
C LYS A 42 2.07 -19.39 -6.34
N GLY A 43 1.01 -18.59 -6.44
CA GLY A 43 -0.31 -18.91 -5.88
C GLY A 43 -0.62 -18.33 -4.50
N TYR A 44 0.27 -17.53 -3.90
CA TYR A 44 0.00 -16.87 -2.61
C TYR A 44 -1.28 -16.00 -2.62
N TYR A 45 -1.64 -15.43 -3.76
CA TYR A 45 -2.81 -14.56 -3.91
C TYR A 45 -4.03 -15.26 -4.52
N LYS A 46 -3.96 -16.56 -4.82
CA LYS A 46 -5.06 -17.29 -5.51
C LYS A 46 -6.40 -17.26 -4.79
N GLU A 47 -6.38 -17.28 -3.46
CA GLU A 47 -7.58 -17.26 -2.64
C GLU A 47 -8.19 -15.84 -2.57
N GLN A 48 -7.37 -14.80 -2.74
CA GLN A 48 -7.82 -13.41 -2.79
C GLN A 48 -8.13 -12.93 -4.21
N GLU A 49 -7.66 -13.63 -5.24
CA GLU A 49 -7.97 -13.36 -6.65
C GLU A 49 -9.47 -13.52 -6.95
N SER A 50 -10.13 -14.50 -6.31
CA SER A 50 -11.58 -14.75 -6.45
C SER A 50 -12.44 -13.95 -5.47
N ALA A 51 -11.84 -13.25 -4.51
CA ALA A 51 -12.59 -12.58 -3.44
C ALA A 51 -13.57 -11.51 -3.95
N ALA A 52 -13.32 -10.91 -5.11
CA ALA A 52 -14.26 -9.97 -5.74
C ALA A 52 -15.47 -10.67 -6.37
N LEU A 53 -15.33 -11.93 -6.80
CA LEU A 53 -16.38 -12.71 -7.46
C LEU A 53 -17.20 -13.54 -6.45
N ASP A 54 -16.57 -13.97 -5.35
CA ASP A 54 -17.23 -14.77 -4.30
C ASP A 54 -18.30 -13.96 -3.52
N ILE A 55 -18.20 -12.63 -3.50
CA ILE A 55 -19.20 -11.72 -2.88
C ILE A 55 -20.55 -11.81 -3.61
N ASP A 56 -20.56 -11.93 -4.93
CA ASP A 56 -21.80 -12.05 -5.71
C ASP A 56 -22.50 -13.41 -5.47
N VAL A 57 -21.75 -14.46 -5.15
CA VAL A 57 -22.30 -15.82 -4.92
C VAL A 57 -22.91 -15.95 -3.53
N GLU A 58 -22.32 -15.34 -2.50
CA GLU A 58 -22.84 -15.38 -1.12
C GLU A 58 -24.13 -14.56 -0.94
N GLU A 59 -24.31 -13.47 -1.70
CA GLU A 59 -25.55 -12.67 -1.67
C GLU A 59 -26.73 -13.41 -2.34
N GLU A 60 -26.50 -14.12 -3.45
CA GLU A 60 -27.54 -14.90 -4.15
C GLU A 60 -28.04 -16.12 -3.35
N GLU A 61 -27.18 -16.74 -2.54
CA GLU A 61 -27.55 -17.92 -1.74
C GLU A 61 -28.36 -17.55 -0.48
N ASN A 62 -28.10 -16.37 0.10
CA ASN A 62 -28.86 -15.83 1.23
C ASN A 62 -30.26 -15.34 0.82
N GLU A 63 -30.45 -14.81 -0.39
CA GLU A 63 -31.77 -14.38 -0.86
C GLU A 63 -32.70 -15.58 -1.12
N LYS A 64 -32.18 -16.71 -1.64
CA LYS A 64 -32.98 -17.92 -1.89
C LYS A 64 -33.44 -18.66 -0.63
N ASN A 65 -32.73 -18.51 0.49
CA ASN A 65 -33.06 -19.20 1.75
C ASN A 65 -34.12 -18.45 2.60
N THR A 66 -34.42 -17.19 2.29
CA THR A 66 -35.46 -16.41 2.99
C THR A 66 -36.86 -16.50 2.35
N ILE A 67 -36.96 -17.12 1.17
CA ILE A 67 -38.19 -17.25 0.38
C ILE A 67 -38.83 -18.66 0.49
N LYS A 68 -38.22 -19.60 1.22
CA LYS A 68 -38.77 -20.94 1.46
C LYS A 68 -39.49 -21.09 2.79
#